data_AF-A0A817J585-F1
#
_entry.id   AF-A0A817J585-F1
#
_cell.length_a   1.000
_cell.length_b   1.000
_cell.length_c   1.000
_cell.angle_alpha   90.00
_cell.angle_beta   90.00
_cell.angle_gamma   90.00
#
_symmetry.space_group_name_H-M   'P 1'
#
loop_
_entity.id
_entity.type
_entity.pdbx_description
1 polymer ?
#
loop_
_entity_poly.entity_id
_entity_poly.type
_entity_poly.pdbx_seq_one_letter_code
_entity_poly.pdbx_strand_id
1 'polypeptide(L)'
;MDKLGTHILCLKRPHFYSPIFIDLPTKYDDIFHMHNEYRCEHCKKVSSNTLLCLICGELHIKRWFPPCCVYQRQRYIQHLAKCGHPAAIMLDIQTTLIAICLTDTYGYWHSLYLDQHGEEDPKLKRGKTLLLNLNRLAVLRTLWLTATFDYQIQNWLSYTSLMISHFDVLL
;
A
#
# COMPACT_ATOMS: atom_id res chain seq x y z
N MET A 1 35.36 -44.53 -16.88
CA MET A 1 34.34 -45.29 -16.14
C MET A 1 34.05 -44.48 -14.89
N ASP A 2 32.94 -43.75 -14.96
CA ASP A 2 32.71 -42.50 -14.24
C ASP A 2 32.28 -42.70 -12.79
N LYS A 3 32.73 -41.77 -11.94
CA LYS A 3 32.42 -41.69 -10.52
C LYS A 3 30.95 -41.27 -10.35
N LEU A 4 30.09 -42.17 -9.88
CA LEU A 4 28.75 -41.82 -9.38
C LEU A 4 28.88 -41.12 -8.02
N GLY A 5 29.05 -39.80 -8.06
CA GLY A 5 28.87 -38.93 -6.89
C GLY A 5 27.38 -38.78 -6.61
N THR A 6 26.89 -39.43 -5.55
CA THR A 6 25.55 -39.20 -5.03
C THR A 6 25.50 -37.81 -4.41
N HIS A 7 25.06 -36.82 -5.19
CA HIS A 7 24.70 -35.52 -4.67
C HIS A 7 23.42 -35.66 -3.82
N ILE A 8 23.60 -35.76 -2.50
CA ILE A 8 22.50 -35.57 -1.55
C ILE A 8 22.04 -34.12 -1.71
N LEU A 9 20.92 -33.91 -2.41
CA LEU A 9 20.21 -32.64 -2.39
C LEU A 9 19.72 -32.43 -0.95
N CYS A 10 20.46 -31.61 -0.19
CA CYS A 10 20.00 -31.07 1.08
C CYS A 10 18.83 -30.12 0.77
N LEU A 11 17.62 -30.68 0.62
CA LEU A 11 16.39 -29.92 0.65
C LEU A 11 16.21 -29.42 2.08
N LYS A 12 16.87 -28.32 2.42
CA LYS A 12 16.54 -27.52 3.60
C LYS A 12 15.04 -27.31 3.55
N ARG A 13 14.31 -27.83 4.54
CA ARG A 13 12.86 -27.59 4.67
C ARG A 13 12.65 -26.08 4.57
N PRO A 14 11.97 -25.57 3.52
CA PRO A 14 11.67 -24.15 3.47
C PRO A 14 10.76 -23.85 4.66
N HIS A 15 11.27 -23.04 5.59
CA HIS A 15 10.41 -22.39 6.58
C HIS A 15 9.52 -21.42 5.80
N PHE A 16 8.33 -21.88 5.45
CA PHE A 16 7.30 -21.02 4.86
C PHE A 16 6.78 -20.10 5.97
N TYR A 17 7.42 -18.95 6.15
CA TYR A 17 6.82 -17.87 6.91
C TYR A 17 5.67 -17.30 6.08
N SER A 18 4.49 -17.20 6.69
CA SER A 18 3.41 -16.42 6.08
C SER A 18 3.94 -14.99 5.87
N PRO A 19 3.71 -14.38 4.71
CA PRO A 19 4.16 -13.02 4.48
C PRO A 19 3.48 -12.09 5.50
N ILE A 20 4.25 -11.17 6.06
CA ILE A 20 3.81 -10.20 7.06
C ILE A 20 3.91 -8.79 6.50
N PHE A 21 3.02 -7.91 6.96
CA PHE A 21 3.19 -6.48 6.73
C PHE A 21 4.31 -5.92 7.60
N ILE A 22 4.85 -4.78 7.19
CA ILE A 22 5.76 -3.98 8.01
C ILE A 22 5.14 -3.66 9.37
N ASP A 23 5.99 -3.44 10.37
CA ASP A 23 5.54 -2.98 11.67
C ASP A 23 5.01 -1.55 11.54
N LEU A 24 3.75 -1.38 11.96
CA LEU A 24 3.05 -0.11 11.92
C LEU A 24 3.07 0.53 13.31
N PRO A 25 3.42 1.83 13.43
CA PRO A 25 3.30 2.57 14.67
C PRO A 25 1.88 2.51 15.25
N THR A 26 1.77 2.56 16.58
CA THR A 26 0.46 2.53 17.23
C THR A 26 -0.33 3.81 16.99
N LYS A 27 0.33 4.98 16.93
CA LYS A 27 -0.31 6.26 16.67
C LYS A 27 -0.12 6.64 15.20
N TYR A 28 -1.20 7.09 14.57
CA TYR A 28 -1.11 7.55 13.19
C TYR A 28 -0.22 8.79 13.03
N ASP A 29 -0.21 9.65 14.03
CA ASP A 29 0.62 10.87 14.06
C ASP A 29 2.09 10.56 13.80
N ASP A 30 2.60 9.42 14.27
CA ASP A 30 3.98 9.01 14.04
C ASP A 30 4.25 8.79 12.54
N ILE A 31 3.35 8.10 11.83
CA ILE A 31 3.44 7.91 10.37
C ILE A 31 3.32 9.25 9.66
N PHE A 32 2.34 10.05 10.06
CA PHE A 32 2.06 11.32 9.41
C PHE A 32 3.24 12.28 9.55
N HIS A 33 3.82 12.42 10.74
CA HIS A 33 5.01 13.25 10.96
C HIS A 33 6.23 12.75 10.18
N MET A 34 6.45 11.44 10.10
CA MET A 34 7.58 10.88 9.36
C MET A 34 7.52 11.11 7.84
N HIS A 35 6.32 11.23 7.26
CA HIS A 35 6.16 11.07 5.82
C HIS A 35 5.28 12.13 5.13
N ASN A 36 4.58 13.00 5.87
CA ASN A 36 3.73 14.05 5.29
C ASN A 36 4.53 15.07 4.45
N GLU A 37 5.81 15.25 4.74
CA GLU A 37 6.70 16.10 3.95
C GLU A 37 7.47 15.37 2.85
N TYR A 38 7.07 14.14 2.49
CA TYR A 38 7.74 13.40 1.42
C TYR A 38 7.74 14.19 0.11
N ARG A 39 8.93 14.39 -0.46
CA ARG A 39 9.15 15.23 -1.66
C ARG A 39 9.40 14.36 -2.87
N CYS A 40 8.88 14.81 -4.01
CA CYS A 40 9.27 14.25 -5.30
C CYS A 40 10.79 14.38 -5.47
N GLU A 41 11.48 13.28 -5.78
CA GLU A 41 12.93 13.29 -6.00
C GLU A 41 13.37 14.22 -7.14
N HIS A 42 12.49 14.46 -8.12
CA HIS A 42 12.77 15.30 -9.29
C HIS A 42 12.42 16.78 -9.09
N CYS A 43 11.15 17.15 -8.84
CA CYS A 43 10.78 18.57 -8.67
C CYS A 43 10.89 19.11 -7.23
N LYS A 44 11.23 18.27 -6.24
CA LYS A 44 11.35 18.63 -4.82
C LYS A 44 10.09 19.20 -4.17
N LYS A 45 8.94 19.18 -4.85
CA LYS A 45 7.63 19.57 -4.31
C LYS A 45 7.16 18.53 -3.29
N VAL A 46 6.57 18.99 -2.20
CA VAL A 46 5.90 18.14 -1.21
C VAL A 46 4.72 17.44 -1.89
N SER A 47 4.64 16.12 -1.70
CA SER A 47 3.56 15.30 -2.22
C SER A 47 2.39 15.32 -1.24
N SER A 48 1.23 15.78 -1.69
CA SER A 48 -0.03 15.64 -0.96
C SER A 48 -0.73 14.30 -1.20
N ASN A 49 -0.07 13.33 -1.87
CA ASN A 49 -0.65 12.01 -2.14
C ASN A 49 0.45 10.95 -2.08
N THR A 50 0.97 10.69 -0.88
CA THR A 50 2.04 9.72 -0.64
C THR A 50 1.44 8.39 -0.21
N LEU A 51 1.92 7.30 -0.81
CA LEU A 51 1.52 5.93 -0.57
C LEU A 51 2.67 5.17 0.09
N LEU A 52 2.42 4.53 1.22
CA LEU A 52 3.35 3.65 1.90
C LEU A 52 2.99 2.19 1.62
N CYS A 53 3.90 1.41 1.03
CA CYS A 53 3.69 -0.01 0.82
C CYS A 53 3.76 -0.77 2.14
N LEU A 54 2.68 -1.45 2.53
CA LEU A 54 2.65 -2.25 3.76
C LEU A 54 3.45 -3.55 3.66
N ILE A 55 3.89 -3.94 2.46
CA ILE A 55 4.65 -5.18 2.23
C ILE A 55 6.15 -4.94 2.40
N CYS A 56 6.68 -3.82 1.89
CA CYS A 56 8.13 -3.56 1.92
C CYS A 56 8.54 -2.20 2.50
N GLY A 57 7.59 -1.31 2.83
CA GLY A 57 7.87 0.00 3.42
C GLY A 57 8.29 1.09 2.44
N GLU A 58 8.33 0.85 1.13
CA GLU A 58 8.68 1.89 0.15
C GLU A 58 7.57 2.93 -0.03
N LEU A 59 7.95 4.21 -0.19
CA LEU A 59 7.06 5.34 -0.43
C LEU A 59 6.93 5.66 -1.92
N HIS A 60 5.70 5.92 -2.37
CA HIS A 60 5.36 6.29 -3.74
C HIS A 60 4.43 7.50 -3.79
N ILE A 61 4.38 8.21 -4.92
CA ILE A 61 3.53 9.40 -5.09
C ILE A 61 2.37 9.07 -6.02
N LYS A 62 1.11 9.22 -5.61
CA LYS A 62 -0.06 8.86 -6.43
C LYS A 62 -0.23 9.75 -7.66
N ARG A 63 0.12 11.04 -7.58
CA ARG A 63 -0.15 12.05 -8.62
C ARG A 63 1.08 12.29 -9.51
N TRP A 64 0.97 11.92 -10.77
CA TRP A 64 2.06 11.95 -11.76
C TRP A 64 2.00 13.12 -12.76
N PHE A 65 1.29 14.21 -12.41
CA PHE A 65 1.08 15.37 -13.30
C PHE A 65 1.57 16.67 -12.64
N PRO A 66 2.25 17.59 -13.35
CA PRO A 66 2.59 17.59 -14.79
C PRO A 66 3.90 16.76 -15.06
N PRO A 67 4.49 16.68 -16.28
CA PRO A 67 5.37 15.57 -16.75
C PRO A 67 6.71 15.37 -16.00
N CYS A 68 6.97 16.15 -14.96
CA CYS A 68 8.06 16.01 -14.01
C CYS A 68 8.28 14.57 -13.49
N CYS A 69 7.26 13.72 -13.46
CA CYS A 69 7.30 12.47 -12.67
C CYS A 69 7.17 11.18 -13.49
N VAL A 70 7.55 11.15 -14.77
CA VAL A 70 7.53 9.91 -15.57
C VAL A 70 8.37 8.80 -14.92
N TYR A 71 9.55 9.14 -14.38
CA TYR A 71 10.42 8.21 -13.65
C TYR A 71 9.72 7.58 -12.44
N GLN A 72 9.02 8.39 -11.65
CA GLN A 72 8.35 7.90 -10.46
C GLN A 72 7.15 7.00 -10.80
N ARG A 73 6.45 7.27 -11.92
CA ARG A 73 5.42 6.37 -12.45
C ARG A 73 6.01 5.01 -12.80
N GLN A 74 7.16 4.97 -13.47
CA GLN A 74 7.83 3.72 -13.82
C GLN A 74 8.26 2.95 -12.57
N ARG A 75 8.82 3.63 -11.56
CA ARG A 75 9.14 3.02 -10.26
C ARG A 75 7.92 2.42 -9.58
N TYR A 76 6.79 3.13 -9.62
CA TYR A 76 5.55 2.62 -9.05
C TYR A 76 5.06 1.36 -9.76
N ILE A 77 5.06 1.34 -11.10
CA ILE A 77 4.68 0.14 -11.88
C ILE A 77 5.63 -1.04 -11.57
N GLN A 78 6.94 -0.79 -11.51
CA GLN A 78 7.92 -1.82 -11.13
C GLN A 78 7.68 -2.33 -9.71
N HIS A 79 7.32 -1.44 -8.79
CA HIS A 79 6.97 -1.81 -7.43
C HIS A 79 5.70 -2.65 -7.36
N LEU A 80 4.65 -2.28 -8.10
CA LEU A 80 3.43 -3.10 -8.21
C LEU A 80 3.74 -4.48 -8.79
N ALA A 81 4.63 -4.60 -9.78
CA ALA A 81 5.05 -5.91 -10.27
C ALA A 81 5.79 -6.74 -9.20
N LYS A 82 6.55 -6.08 -8.31
CA LYS A 82 7.32 -6.74 -7.23
C LYS A 82 6.48 -7.11 -6.01
N CYS A 83 5.62 -6.21 -5.56
CA CYS A 83 4.83 -6.36 -4.32
C CYS A 83 3.36 -6.75 -4.59
N GLY A 84 2.94 -6.77 -5.85
CA GLY A 84 1.54 -6.90 -6.26
C GLY A 84 1.04 -8.32 -6.49
N HIS A 85 1.70 -9.34 -5.97
CA HIS A 85 1.19 -10.71 -6.02
C HIS A 85 0.75 -11.17 -4.62
N PRO A 86 -0.56 -11.36 -4.37
CA PRO A 86 -1.70 -11.20 -5.30
C PRO A 86 -2.19 -9.75 -5.49
N ALA A 87 -1.82 -8.83 -4.59
CA ALA A 87 -2.13 -7.40 -4.68
C ALA A 87 -1.10 -6.59 -3.90
N ALA A 88 -0.83 -5.36 -4.32
CA ALA A 88 0.00 -4.43 -3.54
C ALA A 88 -0.92 -3.69 -2.56
N ILE A 89 -0.50 -3.63 -1.30
CA ILE A 89 -1.27 -3.04 -0.22
C ILE A 89 -0.59 -1.74 0.19
N MET A 90 -1.25 -0.61 -0.05
CA MET A 90 -0.67 0.72 0.12
C MET A 90 -1.49 1.54 1.11
N LEU A 91 -0.85 2.12 2.13
CA LEU A 91 -1.47 3.12 3.01
C LEU A 91 -1.34 4.51 2.37
N ASP A 92 -2.46 5.18 2.14
CA ASP A 92 -2.50 6.57 1.70
C ASP A 92 -2.37 7.50 2.90
N ILE A 93 -1.22 8.19 2.99
CA ILE A 93 -0.81 8.92 4.19
C ILE A 93 -1.73 10.12 4.48
N GLN A 94 -2.31 10.71 3.43
CA GLN A 94 -3.16 11.88 3.60
C GLN A 94 -4.60 11.47 3.92
N THR A 95 -5.10 10.37 3.35
CA THR A 95 -6.50 9.95 3.58
C THR A 95 -6.66 8.92 4.70
N THR A 96 -5.57 8.28 5.14
CA THR A 96 -5.51 7.12 6.05
C THR A 96 -6.06 5.81 5.48
N LEU A 97 -6.57 5.82 4.25
CA LEU A 97 -7.20 4.68 3.61
C LEU A 97 -6.18 3.68 3.08
N ILE A 98 -6.59 2.43 2.94
CA ILE A 98 -5.79 1.38 2.31
C ILE A 98 -6.16 1.29 0.84
N ALA A 99 -5.23 1.62 -0.06
CA ALA A 99 -5.37 1.33 -1.47
C ALA A 99 -4.90 -0.11 -1.75
N ILE A 100 -5.79 -0.88 -2.38
CA ILE A 100 -5.52 -2.23 -2.87
C ILE A 100 -5.28 -2.12 -4.37
N CYS A 101 -4.05 -2.42 -4.77
CA CYS A 101 -3.57 -2.21 -6.12
C CYS A 101 -3.35 -3.55 -6.81
N LEU A 102 -4.17 -3.85 -7.81
CA LEU A 102 -4.02 -4.97 -8.73
C LEU A 102 -3.23 -4.52 -9.97
N THR A 103 -3.11 -5.38 -10.97
CA THR A 103 -2.39 -5.10 -12.22
C THR A 103 -2.99 -3.92 -12.99
N ASP A 104 -4.31 -3.94 -13.21
CA ASP A 104 -5.00 -2.99 -14.09
C ASP A 104 -6.00 -2.09 -13.36
N THR A 105 -6.33 -2.44 -12.11
CA THR A 105 -7.29 -1.72 -11.29
C THR A 105 -6.76 -1.49 -9.88
N TYR A 106 -7.38 -0.54 -9.20
CA TYR A 106 -7.18 -0.32 -7.78
C TYR A 106 -8.51 0.06 -7.11
N GLY A 107 -8.58 -0.14 -5.81
CA GLY A 107 -9.73 0.25 -5.01
C GLY A 107 -9.29 0.67 -3.62
N TYR A 108 -10.15 1.40 -2.94
CA TYR A 108 -9.91 1.81 -1.56
C TYR A 108 -10.70 0.92 -0.61
N TRP A 109 -10.00 0.49 0.43
CA TRP A 109 -10.53 -0.13 1.61
C TRP A 109 -10.39 0.83 2.80
N HIS A 110 -11.02 0.44 3.90
CA HIS A 110 -11.11 1.18 5.16
C HIS A 110 -9.74 1.53 5.75
N SER A 111 -9.71 2.55 6.62
CA SER A 111 -8.51 2.91 7.37
C SER A 111 -8.11 1.82 8.37
N LEU A 112 -6.81 1.64 8.60
CA LEU A 112 -6.33 0.80 9.70
C LEU A 112 -6.34 1.53 11.05
N TYR A 113 -6.56 2.86 11.04
CA TYR A 113 -6.44 3.72 12.19
C TYR A 113 -7.80 4.34 12.53
N LEU A 114 -8.20 4.20 13.78
CA LEU A 114 -9.50 4.63 14.28
C LEU A 114 -9.34 5.56 15.47
N ASP A 115 -10.29 6.46 15.65
CA ASP A 115 -10.37 7.24 16.88
C ASP A 115 -10.85 6.36 18.06
N GLN A 116 -10.87 6.94 19.27
CA GLN A 116 -11.31 6.26 20.49
C GLN A 116 -12.74 5.70 20.44
N HIS A 117 -13.57 6.17 19.51
CA HIS A 117 -14.95 5.71 19.31
C HIS A 117 -15.06 4.65 18.21
N GLY A 118 -13.94 4.29 17.56
CA GLY A 118 -13.94 3.33 16.45
C GLY A 118 -14.26 3.95 15.10
N GLU A 119 -14.24 5.29 15.00
CA GLU A 119 -14.55 6.01 13.77
C GLU A 119 -13.29 6.35 12.97
N GLU A 120 -13.44 6.40 11.65
CA GLU A 120 -12.39 6.92 10.78
C GLU A 120 -12.32 8.45 10.84
N ASP A 121 -11.17 9.02 10.47
CA ASP A 121 -11.05 10.45 10.18
C ASP A 121 -10.42 10.66 8.79
N PRO A 122 -11.21 10.45 7.72
CA PRO A 122 -10.72 10.58 6.36
C PRO A 122 -10.16 11.98 6.11
N LYS A 123 -8.96 12.05 5.54
CA LYS A 123 -8.22 13.29 5.29
C LYS A 123 -7.86 14.06 6.58
N LEU A 124 -7.90 13.40 7.75
CA LEU A 124 -7.59 13.97 9.05
C LEU A 124 -8.35 15.28 9.35
N LYS A 125 -9.60 15.39 8.86
CA LYS A 125 -10.39 16.62 8.92
C LYS A 125 -10.83 16.98 10.33
N ARG A 126 -11.11 15.97 11.17
CA ARG A 126 -11.59 16.15 12.55
C ARG A 126 -10.44 16.39 13.53
N GLY A 127 -9.20 16.08 13.13
CA GLY A 127 -8.02 16.22 13.97
C GLY A 127 -8.04 15.29 15.19
N LYS A 128 -8.68 14.12 15.07
CA LYS A 128 -8.73 13.14 16.15
C LYS A 128 -7.45 12.31 16.19
N THR A 129 -6.99 11.96 17.39
CA THR A 129 -5.94 10.95 17.53
C THR A 129 -6.46 9.62 17.01
N LEU A 130 -5.76 9.07 16.02
CA LEU A 130 -6.08 7.76 15.47
C LEU A 130 -5.06 6.71 15.93
N LEU A 131 -5.56 5.56 16.34
CA LEU A 131 -4.77 4.43 16.82
C LEU A 131 -4.93 3.22 15.91
N LEU A 132 -3.86 2.47 15.73
CA LEU A 132 -3.83 1.25 14.94
C LEU A 132 -4.82 0.22 15.50
N ASN A 133 -5.78 -0.18 14.68
CA ASN A 133 -6.73 -1.22 15.03
C ASN A 133 -6.22 -2.59 14.56
N LEU A 134 -5.78 -3.42 15.51
CA LEU A 134 -5.21 -4.75 15.22
C LEU A 134 -6.22 -5.71 14.59
N ASN A 135 -7.52 -5.55 14.87
CA ASN A 135 -8.56 -6.38 14.24
C ASN A 135 -8.67 -6.07 12.75
N ARG A 136 -8.70 -4.78 12.36
CA ARG A 136 -8.69 -4.38 10.95
C ARG A 136 -7.41 -4.84 10.24
N LEU A 137 -6.26 -4.76 10.91
CA LEU A 137 -5.00 -5.26 10.37
C LEU A 137 -5.05 -6.78 10.10
N ALA A 138 -5.61 -7.56 11.03
CA ALA A 138 -5.77 -9.00 10.87
C ALA A 138 -6.74 -9.37 9.73
N VAL A 139 -7.86 -8.64 9.61
CA VAL A 139 -8.80 -8.80 8.50
C VAL A 139 -8.11 -8.49 7.16
N LEU A 140 -7.39 -7.37 7.07
CA LEU A 140 -6.66 -7.01 5.85
C LEU A 140 -5.64 -8.07 5.44
N ARG A 141 -4.87 -8.59 6.41
CA ARG A 141 -3.93 -9.68 6.16
C ARG A 141 -4.63 -10.92 5.63
N THR A 142 -5.79 -11.27 6.20
CA THR A 142 -6.59 -12.40 5.72
C THR A 142 -7.02 -12.18 4.27
N LEU A 143 -7.62 -11.03 3.97
CA LEU A 143 -8.05 -10.67 2.61
C LEU A 143 -6.89 -10.71 1.61
N TRP A 144 -5.69 -10.27 2.03
CA TRP A 144 -4.50 -10.31 1.20
C TRP A 144 -3.98 -11.71 0.94
N LEU A 145 -3.92 -12.57 1.96
CA LEU A 145 -3.49 -13.96 1.81
C LEU A 145 -4.46 -14.79 0.98
N THR A 146 -5.76 -14.48 1.05
CA THR A 146 -6.81 -15.20 0.30
C THR A 146 -7.15 -14.56 -1.05
N ALA A 147 -6.59 -13.40 -1.36
CA ALA A 147 -6.90 -12.60 -2.55
C ALA A 147 -8.40 -12.29 -2.74
N THR A 148 -9.17 -12.17 -1.65
CA THR A 148 -10.65 -12.05 -1.70
C THR A 148 -11.10 -10.61 -1.43
N PHE A 149 -10.76 -9.68 -2.32
CA PHE A 149 -11.06 -8.26 -2.14
C PHE A 149 -12.41 -7.80 -2.72
N ASP A 150 -12.98 -8.55 -3.66
CA ASP A 150 -14.14 -8.12 -4.45
C ASP A 150 -15.39 -7.82 -3.60
N TYR A 151 -15.57 -8.53 -2.50
CA TYR A 151 -16.71 -8.31 -1.59
C TYR A 151 -16.55 -7.10 -0.67
N GLN A 152 -15.33 -6.57 -0.56
CA GLN A 152 -14.97 -5.51 0.38
C GLN A 152 -14.75 -4.16 -0.32
N ILE A 153 -14.56 -4.17 -1.63
CA ILE A 153 -14.33 -2.98 -2.46
C ILE A 153 -15.46 -2.91 -3.48
N GLN A 154 -16.33 -1.92 -3.31
CA GLN A 154 -17.45 -1.70 -4.22
C GLN A 154 -17.03 -0.98 -5.50
N ASN A 155 -16.01 -0.11 -5.43
CA ASN A 155 -15.62 0.80 -6.50
C ASN A 155 -14.17 0.54 -6.93
N TRP A 156 -14.00 -0.35 -7.91
CA TRP A 156 -12.71 -0.54 -8.59
C TRP A 156 -12.53 0.51 -9.69
N LEU A 157 -11.38 1.16 -9.69
CA LEU A 157 -10.98 2.18 -10.66
C LEU A 157 -9.88 1.62 -11.56
N SER A 158 -9.97 1.87 -12.87
CA SER A 158 -8.92 1.50 -13.81
C SER A 158 -7.73 2.46 -13.71
N TYR A 159 -6.50 1.95 -13.85
CA TYR A 159 -5.35 2.85 -14.02
C TYR A 159 -5.40 3.66 -15.32
N THR A 160 -6.18 3.24 -16.32
CA THR A 160 -6.40 4.06 -17.54
C THR A 160 -7.16 5.34 -17.25
N SER A 161 -8.04 5.34 -16.24
CA SER A 161 -8.75 6.54 -15.76
C SER A 161 -7.79 7.55 -15.11
N LEU A 162 -6.63 7.12 -14.58
CA LEU A 162 -5.58 8.03 -14.12
C LEU A 162 -4.81 8.72 -15.27
N MET A 163 -5.02 8.30 -16.53
CA MET A 163 -4.48 9.00 -17.71
C MET A 163 -5.38 10.14 -18.20
N ILE A 164 -6.61 10.29 -17.69
CA ILE A 164 -7.54 11.37 -18.08
C ILE A 164 -8.16 11.99 -16.82
N SER A 165 -7.64 13.16 -16.42
CA SER A 165 -8.18 14.14 -15.43
C SER A 165 -8.41 13.65 -13.99
N HIS A 166 -7.87 14.31 -12.96
CA HIS A 166 -8.42 15.53 -12.33
C HIS A 166 -9.91 15.40 -11.94
N PHE A 167 -10.16 15.54 -10.64
CA PHE A 167 -11.45 15.64 -9.93
C PHE A 167 -12.16 14.33 -9.50
N ASP A 168 -12.43 14.30 -8.20
CA ASP A 168 -13.54 13.66 -7.49
C ASP A 168 -13.81 12.16 -7.66
N VAL A 169 -13.18 11.37 -6.79
CA VAL A 169 -13.85 10.20 -6.19
C VAL A 169 -13.53 10.21 -4.70
N LEU A 170 -14.28 11.03 -3.97
CA LEU A 170 -14.64 10.96 -2.54
C LEU A 170 -15.52 12.20 -2.27
N LEU A 171 -16.74 12.17 -2.81
CA LEU A 171 -17.94 12.68 -2.15
C LEU A 171 -18.51 11.51 -1.34
#